data_AF-A0A968YY48-F1
#
_entry.id   AF-A0A968YY48-F1
#
_cell.length_a   1.000
_cell.length_b   1.000
_cell.length_c   1.000
_cell.angle_alpha   90.00
_cell.angle_beta   90.00
_cell.angle_gamma   90.00
#
_symmetry.space_group_name_H-M   'P 1'
#
loop_
_entity.id
_entity.type
_entity.pdbx_description
1 polymer ?
#
loop_
_entity_poly.entity_id
_entity_poly.type
_entity_poly.pdbx_seq_one_letter_code
_entity_poly.pdbx_strand_id
1 'polypeptide(L)'
;MVIQTVLVAPLITPEAFQPFGQVIFPQRDDTAYGPDDAQLNLGQGIPRFYIMRLYNKGRTFTRITRHQRCTQCLGSLEGKDWLMAV
;
A
#
# COMPACT_ATOMS: atom_id res chain seq x y z
N MET A 1 25.56 16.95 -12.91
CA MET A 1 24.73 15.92 -13.56
C MET A 1 24.00 15.16 -12.45
N VAL A 2 22.67 15.27 -12.36
CA VAL A 2 21.90 14.51 -11.35
C VAL A 2 21.57 13.17 -11.98
N ILE A 3 22.05 12.08 -11.40
CA ILE A 3 21.68 10.73 -11.85
C ILE A 3 20.23 10.50 -11.42
N GLN A 4 19.34 10.32 -12.39
CA GLN A 4 17.97 9.90 -12.13
C GLN A 4 17.86 8.39 -12.34
N THR A 5 17.41 7.69 -11.32
CA THR A 5 17.04 6.28 -11.42
C THR A 5 15.62 6.17 -11.95
N VAL A 6 15.43 5.40 -13.02
CA VAL A 6 14.10 5.07 -13.54
C VAL A 6 13.63 3.80 -12.86
N LEU A 7 12.42 3.84 -12.30
CA LEU A 7 11.76 2.68 -11.70
C LEU A 7 10.75 2.08 -12.68
N VAL A 8 10.65 0.76 -12.69
CA VAL A 8 9.61 0.03 -13.43
C VAL A 8 8.50 -0.33 -12.45
N ALA A 9 7.24 -0.19 -12.89
CA ALA A 9 6.07 -0.55 -12.11
C ALA A 9 5.38 -1.77 -12.76
N PRO A 10 5.80 -3.01 -12.43
CA PRO A 10 5.08 -4.20 -12.89
C PRO A 10 3.71 -4.32 -12.23
N LEU A 11 2.86 -5.20 -12.76
CA LEU A 11 1.64 -5.60 -12.06
C LEU A 11 1.98 -6.23 -10.71
N ILE A 12 1.16 -5.92 -9.70
CA ILE A 12 1.38 -6.41 -8.35
C ILE A 12 1.01 -7.90 -8.25
N THR A 13 1.84 -8.68 -7.55
CA THR A 13 1.49 -10.05 -7.14
C THR A 13 1.83 -10.22 -5.65
N PRO A 14 1.14 -11.13 -4.93
CA PRO A 14 1.46 -11.42 -3.53
C PRO A 14 2.93 -11.84 -3.33
N GLU A 15 3.48 -12.63 -4.25
CA GLU A 15 4.84 -13.18 -4.15
C GLU A 15 5.89 -12.08 -4.31
N ALA A 16 5.72 -11.20 -5.30
CA ALA A 16 6.65 -10.10 -5.53
C ALA A 16 6.61 -9.03 -4.42
N PHE A 17 5.47 -8.90 -3.74
CA PHE A 17 5.26 -7.90 -2.70
C PHE A 17 5.55 -8.40 -1.28
N GLN A 18 5.71 -9.71 -1.09
CA GLN A 18 5.90 -10.36 0.22
C GLN A 18 6.97 -9.69 1.11
N PRO A 19 8.13 -9.22 0.59
CA PRO A 19 9.14 -8.56 1.45
C PRO A 19 8.68 -7.22 2.04
N PHE A 20 7.64 -6.60 1.48
CA PHE A 20 7.17 -5.25 1.83
C PHE A 20 5.83 -5.25 2.56
N GLY A 21 5.04 -6.33 2.46
CA GLY A 21 3.76 -6.47 3.12
C GLY A 21 2.86 -7.52 2.48
N GLN A 22 1.55 -7.29 2.58
CA GLN A 22 0.51 -8.15 2.01
C GLN A 22 -0.25 -7.40 0.90
N VAL A 23 -0.69 -8.15 -0.10
CA VAL A 23 -1.63 -7.67 -1.13
C VAL A 23 -2.96 -8.34 -0.86
N ILE A 24 -4.02 -7.54 -0.70
CA ILE A 24 -5.37 -8.03 -0.47
C ILE A 24 -6.23 -7.77 -1.69
N PHE A 25 -7.25 -8.60 -1.89
CA PHE A 25 -8.18 -8.50 -3.01
C PHE A 25 -9.62 -8.49 -2.52
N PRO A 26 -10.58 -7.98 -3.32
CA PRO A 26 -11.99 -8.10 -3.00
C PRO A 26 -12.38 -9.56 -2.76
N GLN A 27 -13.12 -9.80 -1.68
CA GLN A 27 -13.65 -11.11 -1.32
C GLN A 27 -15.18 -11.05 -1.25
N ARG A 28 -15.82 -12.21 -1.11
CA ARG A 28 -17.27 -12.28 -0.87
C ARG A 28 -17.57 -11.82 0.55
N ASP A 29 -18.73 -11.23 0.76
CA ASP A 29 -19.17 -10.70 2.06
C ASP A 29 -19.21 -11.76 3.18
N ASP A 30 -19.45 -13.02 2.82
CA ASP A 30 -19.53 -14.17 3.72
C ASP A 30 -18.19 -14.87 3.97
N THR A 31 -17.08 -14.31 3.49
CA THR A 31 -15.75 -14.89 3.69
C THR A 31 -15.35 -14.80 5.15
N ALA A 32 -14.97 -15.93 5.76
CA ALA A 32 -14.47 -15.95 7.12
C ALA A 32 -13.07 -15.31 7.19
N TYR A 33 -12.80 -14.64 8.31
CA TYR A 33 -11.48 -14.04 8.56
C TYR A 33 -10.36 -15.07 8.43
N GLY A 34 -9.30 -14.71 7.71
CA GLY A 34 -8.20 -15.61 7.40
C GLY A 34 -6.90 -14.89 7.04
N PRO A 35 -5.89 -15.66 6.60
CA PRO A 35 -4.58 -15.12 6.23
C PRO A 35 -4.60 -14.22 4.99
N ASP A 36 -5.66 -14.28 4.19
CA ASP A 36 -5.86 -13.44 2.99
C ASP A 36 -6.37 -12.03 3.33
N ASP A 37 -6.83 -11.82 4.57
CA ASP A 37 -7.15 -10.50 5.10
C ASP A 37 -5.88 -9.74 5.49
N ALA A 38 -5.94 -8.41 5.44
CA ALA A 38 -4.84 -7.57 5.91
C ALA A 38 -4.60 -7.77 7.41
N GLN A 39 -3.41 -8.25 7.76
CA GLN A 39 -3.00 -8.44 9.15
C GLN A 39 -2.40 -7.13 9.67
N LEU A 40 -3.19 -6.38 10.47
CA LEU A 40 -2.82 -5.04 10.92
C LEU A 40 -2.29 -5.03 12.35
N ASN A 41 -1.13 -4.41 12.55
CA ASN A 41 -0.62 -4.05 13.87
C ASN A 41 -0.83 -2.55 14.12
N LEU A 42 -1.84 -2.23 14.92
CA LEU A 42 -2.24 -0.86 15.26
C LEU A 42 -2.16 -0.57 16.77
N GLY A 43 -1.59 -1.47 17.57
CA GLY A 43 -1.67 -1.44 19.03
C GLY A 43 -0.78 -0.39 19.74
N GLN A 44 0.00 0.39 19.00
CA GLN A 44 0.97 1.36 19.56
C GLN A 44 0.44 2.81 19.59
N GLY A 45 -0.88 2.98 19.72
CA GLY A 45 -1.55 4.27 19.81
C GLY A 45 -2.98 4.22 19.26
N ILE A 46 -3.54 5.40 18.97
CA ILE A 46 -4.86 5.51 18.31
C ILE A 46 -4.63 5.47 16.80
N PRO A 47 -5.22 4.51 16.06
CA PRO A 47 -5.06 4.44 14.61
C PRO A 47 -5.74 5.64 13.94
N ARG A 48 -5.11 6.16 12.90
CA ARG A 48 -5.69 7.18 12.03
C ARG A 48 -6.34 6.52 10.82
N PHE A 49 -7.66 6.69 10.69
CA PHE A 49 -8.41 6.31 9.49
C PHE A 49 -8.87 7.57 8.76
N TYR A 50 -8.55 7.69 7.48
CA TYR A 50 -8.90 8.86 6.67
C TYR A 50 -8.91 8.55 5.18
N ILE A 51 -9.68 9.33 4.42
CA ILE A 51 -9.75 9.26 2.97
C ILE A 51 -8.80 10.32 2.39
N MET A 52 -7.87 9.89 1.55
CA MET A 52 -6.91 10.77 0.91
C MET A 52 -7.42 11.20 -0.47
N ARG A 53 -7.39 12.52 -0.75
CA ARG A 53 -7.56 13.05 -2.10
C ARG A 53 -6.20 13.31 -2.72
N LEU A 54 -5.86 12.57 -3.78
CA LEU A 54 -4.61 12.71 -4.50
C LEU A 54 -4.87 13.35 -5.87
N TYR A 55 -4.32 14.54 -6.08
CA TYR A 55 -4.35 15.25 -7.36
C TYR A 55 -2.92 15.55 -7.80
N ASN A 56 -2.59 15.26 -9.07
CA ASN A 56 -1.38 15.73 -9.74
C ASN A 56 -0.05 15.50 -8.98
N LYS A 57 0.11 14.37 -8.28
CA LYS A 57 1.32 14.09 -7.48
C LYS A 57 2.60 13.84 -8.30
N GLY A 58 2.47 13.61 -9.61
CA GLY A 58 3.59 13.23 -10.46
C GLY A 58 4.13 11.83 -10.14
N ARG A 59 5.22 11.42 -10.80
CA ARG A 59 5.87 10.10 -10.66
C ARG A 59 7.36 10.22 -10.31
N THR A 60 7.75 11.35 -9.74
CA THR A 60 9.13 11.64 -9.35
C THR A 60 9.15 11.95 -7.87
N PHE A 61 10.03 11.29 -7.13
CA PHE A 61 10.20 11.48 -5.71
C PHE A 61 11.67 11.32 -5.34
N THR A 62 12.08 11.97 -4.25
CA THR A 62 13.43 11.88 -3.69
C THR A 62 13.44 11.32 -2.26
N ARG A 63 12.26 11.04 -1.70
CA ARG A 63 12.07 10.58 -0.32
C ARG A 63 10.92 9.59 -0.24
N ILE A 64 11.05 8.64 0.68
CA ILE A 64 10.00 7.70 1.09
C ILE A 64 9.80 7.79 2.60
N THR A 65 8.64 7.37 3.09
CA THR A 65 8.30 7.39 4.52
C THR A 65 8.10 5.96 5.01
N ARG A 66 8.62 5.64 6.19
CA ARG A 66 8.44 4.34 6.85
C ARG A 66 7.80 4.52 8.22
N HIS A 67 6.71 3.80 8.48
CA HIS A 67 6.10 3.68 9.79
C HIS A 67 6.76 2.53 10.57
N GLN A 68 7.43 2.84 11.69
CA GLN A 68 8.23 1.84 12.40
C GLN A 68 7.45 1.05 13.46
N ARG A 69 6.29 1.55 13.88
CA ARG A 69 5.54 1.06 15.05
C ARG A 69 4.14 0.56 14.73
N CYS A 70 3.74 0.60 13.47
CA CYS A 70 2.43 0.17 13.03
C CYS A 70 2.44 -0.24 11.56
N THR A 71 1.43 -0.99 11.16
CA THR A 71 1.11 -1.27 9.76
C THR A 71 0.33 -0.10 9.14
N GLN A 72 0.51 0.11 7.84
CA GLN A 72 -0.35 0.97 7.04
C GLN A 72 -1.00 0.13 5.93
N CYS A 73 -2.33 0.22 5.82
CA CYS A 73 -3.09 -0.37 4.73
C CYS A 73 -3.63 0.74 3.84
N LEU A 74 -3.44 0.60 2.53
CA LEU A 74 -3.89 1.56 1.53
C LEU A 74 -4.75 0.83 0.50
N GLY A 75 -5.87 1.44 0.14
CA GLY A 75 -6.76 0.95 -0.90
C GLY A 75 -7.24 2.11 -1.75
N SER A 76 -7.45 1.83 -3.04
CA SER A 76 -8.06 2.78 -3.95
C SER A 76 -9.58 2.70 -3.85
N LEU A 77 -10.24 3.85 -3.71
CA LEU A 77 -11.69 3.90 -3.78
C LEU A 77 -12.16 3.61 -5.20
N GLU A 78 -13.27 2.88 -5.32
CA GLU A 78 -13.87 2.46 -6.59
C GLU A 78 -12.97 1.56 -7.45
N GLY A 79 -11.98 0.89 -6.84
CA GLY A 79 -11.12 -0.07 -7.54
C GLY A 79 -10.25 0.55 -8.63
N LYS A 80 -9.93 1.85 -8.54
CA LYS A 80 -9.08 2.52 -9.54
C LYS A 80 -7.65 2.04 -9.45
N ASP A 81 -7.02 1.83 -10.60
CA ASP A 81 -5.59 1.55 -10.68
C ASP A 81 -4.78 2.71 -10.09
N TRP A 82 -3.67 2.35 -9.43
CA TRP A 82 -2.76 3.30 -8.82
C TRP A 82 -1.36 2.69 -8.72
N LEU A 83 -0.37 3.54 -8.46
CA LEU A 83 1.03 3.14 -8.34
C LEU A 83 1.49 3.25 -6.89
N MET A 84 2.28 2.28 -6.46
CA MET A 84 2.99 2.28 -5.17
C MET A 84 4.49 2.09 -5.42
N ALA A 85 5.31 2.75 -4.60
CA ALA A 85 6.71 2.44 -4.44
C ALA A 85 6.97 2.11 -2.96
N VAL A 86 7.80 1.10 -2.72
CA VAL A 86 8.16 0.56 -1.40
C VAL A 86 9.68 0.53 -1.22
#